data_AF-A0A968HSV3-F1
#
_entry.id   AF-A0A968HSV3-F1
#
_cell.length_a   1.000
_cell.length_b   1.000
_cell.length_c   1.000
_cell.angle_alpha   90.00
_cell.angle_beta   90.00
_cell.angle_gamma   90.00
#
_symmetry.space_group_name_H-M   'P 1'
#
loop_
_entity.id
_entity.type
_entity.pdbx_description
1 polymer ?
#
loop_
_entity_poly.entity_id
_entity_poly.type
_entity_poly.pdbx_seq_one_letter_code
_entity_poly.pdbx_strand_id
1 'polypeptide(L)'
;MMQALSDLLPPQNIEAEEAILGGILLDPEAIGRVLDVLRPEMFYVSAHGELFRCCLALHSTSRPTDMMSVAAWLGDRQLLDKVGGQSKIVQLCDRAVSAVNVDYYAELVVEKFTRRKLAEAAREVAELSFNNELEVSKALDLAEQKIFAVTQARAAQGLVPASDILTQTFFELEQRFNTLGTDSGSVTGIATGFYDFDAMTNGLQRSDLIIIAGRPSMGKTAFGLDLARKIAERHRLPVAIFSLEMSKEQLIYRLLASQSKMRVNDVGIDSSRLRSGQISENEWGTIAMAVSTLSELPIYIDDTPNPSVTELRSKARRLLAERGGLGLILIDYLQLMEGSGSDNRVQELSRITRSLKALARELQTPLVALSQLSRGVEARTNKRPMLSDLRESGSIEQDADLVINLYRDEYYNPETPDRGIAEVIIAKHRNGPVGTIKLLFEPRLTKFDNMTARGGRVGEPTLEEHCGVDQKLIVGLGGGVLLFATAGSLYLGGTELWELAALKIQGQSGKAKILKIEVIDDRDDEFRSQTNYYTVTIRVDGANQDTRVETVSEAVLGTVRSQPSSQVDVTFLPSQPHIARFAAQELSFWRPVLLLGVGGGLIALGVWAYRETKQRP
;
A
#
# COMPACT_ATOMS: atom_id res chain seq x y z
N MET A 1 25.07 32.33 24.51
CA MET A 1 24.65 30.99 24.02
C MET A 1 25.82 30.23 23.38
N MET A 2 26.49 30.76 22.35
CA MET A 2 27.71 30.13 21.79
C MET A 2 28.82 29.90 22.83
N GLN A 3 29.04 30.86 23.73
CA GLN A 3 29.99 30.73 24.85
C GLN A 3 29.62 29.64 25.86
N ALA A 4 28.33 29.35 26.05
CA ALA A 4 27.87 28.26 26.91
C ALA A 4 27.96 26.88 26.22
N LEU A 5 27.95 26.86 24.88
CA LEU A 5 28.15 25.65 24.08
C LEU A 5 29.64 25.30 23.90
N SER A 6 30.54 26.29 23.97
CA SER A 6 32.01 26.04 23.94
C SER A 6 32.54 25.43 25.23
N ASP A 7 31.88 25.66 26.36
CA ASP A 7 32.29 25.15 27.67
C ASP A 7 31.83 23.69 27.93
N LEU A 8 30.96 23.15 27.07
CA LEU A 8 30.52 21.76 27.13
C LEU A 8 31.52 20.86 26.41
N LEU A 9 32.02 19.85 27.13
CA LEU A 9 32.84 18.80 26.53
C LEU A 9 32.09 18.16 25.34
N PRO A 10 32.70 18.07 24.14
CA PRO A 10 32.07 17.43 23.00
C PRO A 10 31.63 16.00 23.34
N PRO A 11 30.48 15.52 22.84
CA PRO A 11 30.03 14.16 23.07
C PRO A 11 31.08 13.12 22.67
N GLN A 12 31.53 12.35 23.65
CA GLN A 12 32.60 11.36 23.52
C GLN A 12 32.31 10.15 24.40
N ASN A 13 32.89 9.02 24.05
CA ASN A 13 32.95 7.84 24.90
C ASN A 13 34.31 7.16 24.69
N ILE A 14 35.31 7.65 25.43
CA ILE A 14 36.70 7.18 25.30
C ILE A 14 36.81 5.71 25.70
N GLU A 15 36.05 5.27 26.71
CA GLU A 15 36.05 3.88 27.17
C GLU A 15 35.61 2.91 26.07
N ALA A 16 34.57 3.27 25.30
CA ALA A 16 34.13 2.49 24.15
C ALA A 16 35.19 2.45 23.03
N GLU A 17 35.85 3.57 22.75
CA GLU A 17 36.94 3.62 21.76
C GLU A 17 38.12 2.72 22.17
N GLU A 18 38.53 2.78 23.45
CA GLU A 18 39.61 1.95 23.98
C GLU A 18 39.23 0.47 23.99
N ALA A 19 37.98 0.13 24.34
CA ALA A 19 37.49 -1.24 24.32
C ALA A 19 37.46 -1.85 22.91
N ILE A 20 37.07 -1.08 21.89
CA ILE A 20 37.08 -1.54 20.49
C ILE A 20 38.51 -1.80 20.03
N LEU A 21 39.41 -0.82 20.23
CA LEU A 21 40.81 -0.95 19.80
C LEU A 21 41.52 -2.08 20.53
N GLY A 22 41.35 -2.17 21.85
CA GLY A 22 41.86 -3.27 22.65
C GLY A 22 41.31 -4.63 22.20
N GLY A 23 40.02 -4.69 21.89
CA GLY A 23 39.36 -5.88 21.35
C GLY A 23 39.97 -6.34 20.02
N ILE A 24 40.21 -5.42 19.08
CA ILE A 24 40.84 -5.71 17.78
C ILE A 24 42.31 -6.18 17.93
N LEU A 25 43.03 -5.60 18.90
CA LEU A 25 44.43 -5.97 19.16
C LEU A 25 44.56 -7.35 19.82
N LEU A 26 43.56 -7.79 20.60
CA LEU A 26 43.50 -9.11 21.22
C LEU A 26 42.93 -10.18 20.29
N ASP A 27 41.90 -9.84 19.53
CA ASP A 27 41.23 -10.71 18.56
C ASP A 27 41.21 -10.01 17.19
N PRO A 28 42.20 -10.32 16.31
CA PRO A 28 42.29 -9.72 14.99
C PRO A 28 41.05 -9.92 14.10
N GLU A 29 40.22 -10.93 14.35
CA GLU A 29 38.98 -11.17 13.59
C GLU A 29 37.88 -10.16 13.97
N ALA A 30 37.96 -9.54 15.15
CA ALA A 30 36.98 -8.57 15.62
C ALA A 30 36.93 -7.31 14.74
N ILE A 31 38.00 -6.99 14.01
CA ILE A 31 37.98 -5.86 13.07
C ILE A 31 36.90 -6.05 12.00
N GLY A 32 36.72 -7.28 11.51
CA GLY A 32 35.77 -7.61 10.45
C GLY A 32 34.34 -7.22 10.77
N ARG A 33 33.95 -7.29 12.05
CA ARG A 33 32.60 -6.94 12.50
C ARG A 33 32.32 -5.44 12.59
N VAL A 34 33.37 -4.62 12.71
CA VAL A 34 33.23 -3.15 12.84
C VAL A 34 33.61 -2.37 11.57
N LEU A 35 34.16 -3.04 10.56
CA LEU A 35 34.59 -2.42 9.29
C LEU A 35 33.47 -1.61 8.62
N ASP A 36 32.25 -2.14 8.62
CA ASP A 36 31.12 -1.52 7.94
C ASP A 36 30.50 -0.36 8.73
N VAL A 37 30.78 -0.30 10.03
CA VAL A 37 30.16 0.63 10.97
C VAL A 37 31.08 1.81 11.28
N LEU A 38 32.38 1.56 11.47
CA LEU A 38 33.33 2.55 11.97
C LEU A 38 34.28 3.07 10.88
N ARG A 39 34.55 4.36 10.94
CA ARG A 39 35.60 5.03 10.15
C ARG A 39 36.59 5.73 11.08
N PRO A 40 37.87 5.90 10.68
CA PRO A 40 38.88 6.56 11.52
C PRO A 40 38.46 7.94 12.06
N GLU A 41 37.68 8.69 11.29
CA GLU A 41 37.21 10.04 11.65
C GLU A 41 36.11 10.03 12.73
N MET A 42 35.55 8.85 13.03
CA MET A 42 34.52 8.68 14.04
C MET A 42 35.07 8.62 15.47
N PHE A 43 36.37 8.37 15.63
CA PHE A 43 37.03 8.42 16.92
C PHE A 43 37.22 9.87 17.36
N TYR A 44 36.95 10.15 18.63
CA TYR A 44 37.19 11.47 19.22
C TYR A 44 38.68 11.70 19.45
N VAL A 45 39.39 10.69 19.96
CA VAL A 45 40.82 10.79 20.20
C VAL A 45 41.56 10.56 18.88
N SER A 46 42.31 11.56 18.42
CA SER A 46 43.07 11.47 17.16
C SER A 46 44.01 10.26 17.10
N ALA A 47 44.68 9.95 18.22
CA ALA A 47 45.52 8.75 18.35
C ALA A 47 44.76 7.44 18.11
N HIS A 48 43.50 7.35 18.56
CA HIS A 48 42.65 6.17 18.33
C HIS A 48 42.27 6.04 16.86
N GLY A 49 41.93 7.16 16.21
CA GLY A 49 41.66 7.20 14.77
C GLY A 49 42.86 6.74 13.92
N GLU A 50 44.08 7.20 14.27
CA GLU A 50 45.31 6.73 13.61
C GLU A 50 45.57 5.24 13.84
N LEU A 51 45.34 4.75 15.07
CA LEU A 51 45.51 3.34 15.40
C LEU A 51 44.50 2.48 14.63
N PHE A 52 43.24 2.89 14.55
CA PHE A 52 42.23 2.23 13.74
C PHE A 52 42.60 2.22 12.25
N ARG A 53 43.13 3.34 11.73
CA ARG A 53 43.61 3.43 10.34
C ARG A 53 44.77 2.47 10.05
N CYS A 54 45.68 2.28 11.01
CA CYS A 54 46.71 1.25 10.95
C CYS A 54 46.09 -0.16 10.87
N CYS A 55 45.13 -0.47 11.75
CA CYS A 55 44.44 -1.76 11.74
C CYS A 55 43.75 -2.02 10.39
N LEU A 56 43.09 -1.01 9.80
CA LEU A 56 42.49 -1.12 8.46
C LEU A 56 43.55 -1.40 7.36
N ALA A 57 44.70 -0.74 7.42
CA ALA A 57 45.79 -0.93 6.47
C ALA A 57 46.42 -2.34 6.58
N LEU A 58 46.57 -2.85 7.80
CA LEU A 58 47.06 -4.22 8.04
C LEU A 58 46.04 -5.25 7.56
N HIS A 59 44.76 -5.07 7.91
CA HIS A 59 43.69 -5.97 7.51
C HIS A 59 43.51 -6.03 5.98
N SER A 60 43.56 -4.88 5.29
CA SER A 60 43.48 -4.83 3.81
C SER A 60 44.66 -5.50 3.10
N THR A 61 45.81 -5.66 3.77
CA THR A 61 46.96 -6.41 3.27
C THR A 61 47.01 -7.85 3.78
N SER A 62 45.90 -8.34 4.36
CA SER A 62 45.75 -9.66 4.96
C SER A 62 46.81 -9.97 6.02
N ARG A 63 47.27 -8.95 6.74
CA ARG A 63 48.17 -9.09 7.89
C ARG A 63 47.37 -9.04 9.19
N PRO A 64 47.78 -9.78 10.23
CA PRO A 64 47.12 -9.74 11.53
C PRO A 64 47.20 -8.33 12.14
N THR A 65 46.14 -7.94 12.84
CA THR A 65 46.03 -6.65 13.54
C THR A 65 46.39 -6.77 15.02
N ASP A 66 47.21 -7.76 15.38
CA ASP A 66 47.67 -7.96 16.75
C ASP A 66 48.61 -6.84 17.23
N MET A 67 48.82 -6.77 18.55
CA MET A 67 49.67 -5.77 19.19
C MET A 67 51.06 -5.64 18.54
N MET A 68 51.73 -6.75 18.24
CA MET A 68 53.09 -6.74 17.71
C MET A 68 53.11 -6.20 16.28
N SER A 69 52.16 -6.62 15.46
CA SER A 69 52.01 -6.23 14.05
C SER A 69 51.67 -4.75 13.92
N VAL A 70 50.76 -4.25 14.76
CA VAL A 70 50.40 -2.83 14.82
C VAL A 70 51.59 -1.99 15.29
N ALA A 71 52.30 -2.41 16.34
CA ALA A 71 53.46 -1.68 16.85
C ALA A 71 54.61 -1.62 15.82
N ALA A 72 54.91 -2.72 15.13
CA ALA A 72 55.92 -2.76 14.08
C ALA A 72 55.54 -1.85 12.90
N TRP A 73 54.30 -1.94 12.42
CA TRP A 73 53.83 -1.13 11.29
C TRP A 73 53.87 0.37 11.56
N LEU A 74 53.52 0.78 12.79
CA LEU A 74 53.60 2.17 13.24
C LEU A 74 55.04 2.63 13.46
N GLY A 75 55.93 1.74 13.94
CA GLY A 75 57.36 2.00 14.10
C GLY A 75 58.06 2.27 12.77
N ASP A 76 57.83 1.41 11.78
CA ASP A 76 58.40 1.54 10.43
C ASP A 76 58.05 2.86 9.74
N ARG A 77 56.91 3.46 10.12
CA ARG A 77 56.40 4.72 9.55
C ARG A 77 56.62 5.94 10.44
N GLN A 78 57.34 5.79 11.56
CA GLN A 78 57.56 6.87 12.53
C GLN A 78 56.24 7.49 13.06
N LEU A 79 55.18 6.68 13.15
CA LEU A 79 53.86 7.08 13.66
C LEU A 79 53.63 6.60 15.11
N LEU A 80 54.53 5.76 15.63
CA LEU A 80 54.40 5.16 16.96
C LEU A 80 54.34 6.21 18.09
N ASP A 81 55.12 7.28 17.99
CA ASP A 81 55.10 8.35 18.98
C ASP A 81 53.79 9.15 18.96
N LYS A 82 53.15 9.27 17.78
CA LYS A 82 51.86 9.99 17.64
C LYS A 82 50.70 9.27 18.31
N VAL A 83 50.78 7.95 18.45
CA VAL A 83 49.76 7.15 19.14
C VAL A 83 50.04 6.95 20.63
N GLY A 84 51.10 7.57 21.17
CA GLY A 84 51.49 7.46 22.58
C GLY A 84 52.47 6.33 22.89
N GLY A 85 53.15 5.78 21.88
CA GLY A 85 54.18 4.76 22.04
C GLY A 85 53.62 3.35 22.30
N GLN A 86 54.53 2.38 22.47
CA GLN A 86 54.16 0.98 22.77
C GLN A 86 53.37 0.85 24.07
N SER A 87 53.66 1.68 25.07
CA SER A 87 52.96 1.65 26.36
C SER A 87 51.46 1.91 26.22
N LYS A 88 51.04 2.80 25.30
CA LYS A 88 49.62 3.05 25.07
C LYS A 88 48.93 1.87 24.40
N ILE A 89 49.59 1.16 23.49
CA ILE A 89 49.04 -0.05 22.85
C ILE A 89 48.85 -1.16 23.89
N VAL A 90 49.81 -1.35 24.80
CA VAL A 90 49.68 -2.30 25.92
C VAL A 90 48.49 -1.94 26.81
N GLN A 91 48.34 -0.66 27.16
CA GLN A 91 47.19 -0.20 27.96
C GLN A 91 45.84 -0.44 27.29
N LEU A 92 45.76 -0.34 25.96
CA LEU A 92 44.53 -0.62 25.22
C LEU A 92 44.14 -2.10 25.33
N CYS A 93 45.11 -3.01 25.24
CA CYS A 93 44.88 -4.44 25.45
C CYS A 93 44.41 -4.75 26.87
N ASP A 94 44.97 -4.08 27.89
CA ASP A 94 44.54 -4.28 29.29
C ASP A 94 43.12 -3.75 29.57
N ARG A 95 42.69 -2.72 28.83
CA ARG A 95 41.35 -2.11 28.96
C ARG A 95 40.27 -2.80 28.12
N ALA A 96 40.64 -3.78 27.30
CA ALA A 96 39.69 -4.50 26.46
C ALA A 96 38.71 -5.30 27.33
N VAL A 97 37.43 -4.93 27.28
CA VAL A 97 36.34 -5.77 27.79
C VAL A 97 35.99 -6.73 26.66
N SER A 98 36.19 -8.04 26.87
CA SER A 98 35.82 -9.18 26.00
C SER A 98 35.38 -8.84 24.56
N ALA A 99 36.10 -9.36 23.57
CA ALA A 99 35.84 -9.14 22.14
C ALA A 99 34.40 -9.47 21.68
N VAL A 100 33.59 -10.15 22.49
CA VAL A 100 32.18 -10.48 22.19
C VAL A 100 31.32 -9.23 21.97
N ASN A 101 31.54 -8.13 22.71
CA ASN A 101 30.63 -6.96 22.70
C ASN A 101 31.10 -5.78 21.82
N VAL A 102 32.07 -6.00 20.94
CA VAL A 102 32.67 -4.93 20.11
C VAL A 102 31.61 -4.22 19.24
N ASP A 103 30.58 -4.94 18.80
CA ASP A 103 29.48 -4.42 17.97
C ASP A 103 28.66 -3.34 18.71
N TYR A 104 28.33 -3.60 19.98
CA TYR A 104 27.62 -2.64 20.84
C TYR A 104 28.44 -1.38 21.11
N TYR A 105 29.74 -1.52 21.34
CA TYR A 105 30.63 -0.37 21.55
C TYR A 105 30.79 0.45 20.27
N ALA A 106 30.80 -0.19 19.09
CA ALA A 106 30.84 0.51 17.81
C ALA A 106 29.61 1.42 17.64
N GLU A 107 28.41 0.94 17.96
CA GLU A 107 27.19 1.76 17.93
C GLU A 107 27.27 2.98 18.86
N LEU A 108 27.83 2.81 20.07
CA LEU A 108 28.06 3.92 21.01
C LEU A 108 29.01 4.97 20.42
N VAL A 109 30.11 4.58 19.76
CA VAL A 109 31.04 5.51 19.12
C VAL A 109 30.36 6.25 17.96
N VAL A 110 29.58 5.54 17.13
CA VAL A 110 28.78 6.13 16.04
C VAL A 110 27.76 7.14 16.58
N GLU A 111 27.08 6.83 17.67
CA GLU A 111 26.12 7.74 18.32
C GLU A 111 26.83 9.03 18.76
N LYS A 112 27.98 8.92 19.43
CA LYS A 112 28.76 10.09 19.86
C LYS A 112 29.29 10.90 18.69
N PHE A 113 29.79 10.25 17.63
CA PHE A 113 30.20 10.93 16.40
C PHE A 113 29.05 11.70 15.75
N THR A 114 27.87 11.08 15.66
CA THR A 114 26.67 11.72 15.11
C THR A 114 26.26 12.94 15.92
N ARG A 115 26.33 12.86 17.26
CA ARG A 115 26.09 14.03 18.14
C ARG A 115 27.13 15.13 17.92
N ARG A 116 28.41 14.81 17.67
CA ARG A 116 29.44 15.81 17.32
C ARG A 116 29.15 16.48 15.98
N LYS A 117 28.76 15.71 14.96
CA LYS A 117 28.36 16.24 13.65
C LYS A 117 27.12 17.13 13.73
N LEU A 118 26.15 16.78 14.57
CA LEU A 118 25.01 17.63 14.86
C LEU A 118 25.42 18.96 15.52
N ALA A 119 26.32 18.92 16.49
CA ALA A 119 26.83 20.12 17.15
C ALA A 119 27.63 21.02 16.19
N GLU A 120 28.41 20.43 15.29
CA GLU A 120 29.12 21.14 14.22
C GLU A 120 28.14 21.82 13.24
N ALA A 121 27.15 21.07 12.74
CA ALA A 121 26.12 21.62 11.86
C ALA A 121 25.33 22.75 12.54
N ALA A 122 24.98 22.61 13.83
CA ALA A 122 24.29 23.65 14.58
C ALA A 122 25.14 24.94 14.71
N ARG A 123 26.46 24.80 14.86
CA ARG A 123 27.38 25.95 14.90
C ARG A 123 27.44 26.68 13.56
N GLU A 124 27.58 25.93 12.48
CA GLU A 124 27.61 26.49 11.12
C GLU A 124 26.28 27.18 10.77
N VAL A 125 25.14 26.59 11.16
CA VAL A 125 23.82 27.21 11.00
C VAL A 125 23.72 28.51 11.80
N ALA A 126 24.24 28.53 13.03
CA ALA A 126 24.28 29.75 13.83
C ALA A 126 25.18 30.81 13.19
N GLU A 127 26.34 30.45 12.63
CA GLU A 127 27.21 31.37 11.88
C GLU A 127 26.51 31.98 10.67
N LEU A 128 25.73 31.19 9.92
CA LEU A 128 24.91 31.68 8.80
C LEU A 128 23.90 32.76 9.24
N SER A 129 23.36 32.67 10.45
CA SER A 129 22.39 33.65 10.96
C SER A 129 22.99 35.04 11.23
N PHE A 130 24.31 35.13 11.39
CA PHE A 130 25.02 36.39 11.59
C PHE A 130 25.69 36.92 10.31
N ASN A 131 25.62 36.18 9.20
CA ASN A 131 26.22 36.60 7.94
C ASN A 131 25.27 37.50 7.14
N ASN A 132 25.45 38.82 7.28
CA ASN A 132 24.64 39.83 6.60
C ASN A 132 24.94 39.99 5.09
N GLU A 133 25.98 39.34 4.56
CA GLU A 133 26.31 39.39 3.12
C GLU A 133 25.47 38.40 2.31
N LEU A 134 24.91 37.37 2.96
CA LEU A 134 24.06 36.37 2.34
C LEU A 134 22.59 36.78 2.39
N GLU A 135 21.89 36.56 1.28
CA GLU A 135 20.44 36.66 1.23
C GLU A 135 19.81 35.61 2.17
N VAL A 136 18.78 36.01 2.93
CA VAL A 136 18.14 35.16 3.94
C VAL A 136 17.63 33.84 3.35
N SER A 137 17.07 33.86 2.14
CA SER A 137 16.62 32.68 1.41
C SER A 137 17.74 31.64 1.23
N LYS A 138 18.92 32.10 0.76
CA LYS A 138 20.10 31.25 0.58
C LYS A 138 20.68 30.77 1.90
N ALA A 139 20.64 31.59 2.96
CA ALA A 139 21.08 31.18 4.29
C ALA A 139 20.21 30.05 4.85
N LEU A 140 18.89 30.12 4.65
CA LEU A 140 17.95 29.06 5.02
C LEU A 140 18.18 27.77 4.22
N ASP A 141 18.39 27.86 2.91
CA ASP A 141 18.71 26.70 2.06
C ASP A 141 20.00 26.00 2.51
N LEU A 142 21.05 26.78 2.80
CA LEU A 142 22.33 26.25 3.29
C LEU A 142 22.16 25.61 4.67
N ALA A 143 21.41 26.24 5.56
CA ALA A 143 21.13 25.69 6.88
C ALA A 143 20.42 24.34 6.79
N GLU A 144 19.43 24.23 5.90
CA GLU A 144 18.73 22.97 5.67
C GLU A 144 19.67 21.89 5.12
N GLN A 145 20.52 22.23 4.15
CA GLN A 145 21.52 21.29 3.61
C GLN A 145 22.47 20.77 4.70
N LYS A 146 22.93 21.64 5.62
CA LYS A 146 23.85 21.27 6.71
C LYS A 146 23.19 20.32 7.71
N ILE A 147 21.96 20.61 8.13
CA ILE A 147 21.21 19.71 9.01
C ILE A 147 20.90 18.39 8.30
N PHE A 148 20.57 18.44 7.02
CA PHE A 148 20.27 17.26 6.22
C PHE A 148 21.47 16.32 6.07
N ALA A 149 22.69 16.84 5.89
CA ALA A 149 23.91 16.03 5.79
C ALA A 149 24.14 15.13 7.03
N VAL A 150 23.73 15.60 8.23
CA VAL A 150 23.81 14.82 9.48
C VAL A 150 22.86 13.61 9.42
N THR A 151 21.69 13.76 8.80
CA THR A 151 20.70 12.67 8.68
C THR A 151 21.06 11.64 7.61
N GLN A 152 21.69 12.04 6.49
CA GLN A 152 22.11 11.12 5.44
C GLN A 152 23.26 10.19 5.86
N ALA A 153 24.11 10.62 6.80
CA ALA A 153 25.21 9.78 7.30
C ALA A 153 24.72 8.43 7.89
N ARG A 154 23.45 8.35 8.30
CA ARG A 154 22.81 7.13 8.81
C ARG A 154 22.19 6.23 7.73
N ALA A 155 21.96 6.77 6.52
CA ALA A 155 21.14 6.14 5.48
C ALA A 155 21.94 5.53 4.31
N ALA A 156 23.27 5.54 4.37
CA ALA A 156 24.10 4.82 3.41
C ALA A 156 24.09 3.32 3.75
N GLN A 157 22.98 2.63 3.47
CA GLN A 157 23.01 1.18 3.34
C GLN A 157 24.00 0.83 2.22
N GLY A 158 25.06 0.11 2.55
CA GLY A 158 26.04 -0.40 1.60
C GLY A 158 25.44 -1.48 0.71
N LEU A 159 26.32 -2.25 0.05
CA LEU A 159 25.89 -3.43 -0.69
C LEU A 159 25.37 -4.49 0.29
N VAL A 160 24.11 -4.89 0.16
CA VAL A 160 23.52 -5.98 0.94
C VAL A 160 23.64 -7.28 0.13
N PRO A 161 24.12 -8.40 0.71
CA PRO A 161 24.12 -9.70 0.04
C PRO A 161 22.72 -10.07 -0.45
N ALA A 162 22.62 -10.55 -1.69
CA ALA A 162 21.33 -10.95 -2.26
C ALA A 162 20.64 -12.06 -1.44
N SER A 163 21.40 -12.92 -0.75
CA SER A 163 20.89 -13.97 0.14
C SER A 163 19.98 -13.45 1.25
N ASP A 164 20.31 -12.28 1.79
CA ASP A 164 19.61 -11.71 2.94
C ASP A 164 18.26 -11.15 2.48
N ILE A 165 18.27 -10.48 1.31
CA ILE A 165 17.08 -9.99 0.63
C ILE A 165 16.18 -11.16 0.18
N LEU A 166 16.77 -12.25 -0.33
CA LEU A 166 16.01 -13.42 -0.79
C LEU A 166 15.26 -14.09 0.35
N THR A 167 15.87 -14.20 1.54
CA THR A 167 15.23 -14.80 2.72
C THR A 167 14.03 -13.95 3.17
N GLN A 168 14.20 -12.62 3.24
CA GLN A 168 13.11 -11.71 3.55
C GLN A 168 12.01 -11.76 2.48
N THR A 169 12.38 -11.74 1.21
CA THR A 169 11.44 -11.78 0.08
C THR A 169 10.63 -13.09 0.07
N PHE A 170 11.27 -14.22 0.39
CA PHE A 170 10.59 -15.50 0.48
C PHE A 170 9.54 -15.50 1.59
N PHE A 171 9.87 -14.95 2.76
CA PHE A 171 8.92 -14.81 3.87
C PHE A 171 7.75 -13.89 3.51
N GLU A 172 8.01 -12.76 2.84
CA GLU A 172 6.96 -11.86 2.35
C GLU A 172 6.05 -12.56 1.32
N LEU A 173 6.60 -13.39 0.42
CA LEU A 173 5.83 -14.17 -0.54
C LEU A 173 4.98 -15.23 0.14
N GLU A 174 5.52 -15.95 1.13
CA GLU A 174 4.78 -16.94 1.91
C GLU A 174 3.62 -16.30 2.67
N GLN A 175 3.85 -15.14 3.31
CA GLN A 175 2.77 -14.37 3.94
C GLN A 175 1.67 -13.97 2.96
N ARG A 176 2.04 -13.46 1.77
CA ARG A 176 1.07 -13.09 0.72
C ARG A 176 0.31 -14.29 0.19
N PHE A 177 0.97 -15.43 0.01
CA PHE A 177 0.32 -16.67 -0.42
C PHE A 177 -0.71 -17.15 0.61
N ASN A 178 -0.39 -17.05 1.89
CA ASN A 178 -1.27 -17.46 2.97
C ASN A 178 -2.49 -16.52 3.17
N THR A 179 -2.36 -15.22 2.85
CA THR A 179 -3.49 -14.26 2.90
C THR A 179 -4.38 -14.28 1.65
N LEU A 180 -3.87 -14.74 0.51
CA LEU A 180 -4.64 -14.94 -0.73
C LEU A 180 -5.74 -16.00 -0.61
N GLY A 181 -5.65 -16.91 0.37
CA GLY A 181 -6.65 -17.94 0.62
C GLY A 181 -7.96 -17.44 1.23
N THR A 182 -8.00 -16.22 1.77
CA THR A 182 -9.17 -15.63 2.46
C THR A 182 -9.80 -14.44 1.73
N ASP A 183 -9.02 -13.70 0.92
CA ASP A 183 -9.51 -12.58 0.12
C ASP A 183 -9.13 -12.78 -1.35
N SER A 184 -10.07 -13.27 -2.17
CA SER A 184 -9.92 -13.36 -3.62
C SER A 184 -9.83 -11.96 -4.23
N GLY A 185 -8.63 -11.39 -4.24
CA GLY A 185 -8.37 -10.05 -4.78
C GLY A 185 -7.25 -9.25 -4.11
N SER A 186 -6.36 -9.86 -3.30
CA SER A 186 -5.28 -9.10 -2.65
C SER A 186 -4.27 -8.58 -3.69
N VAL A 187 -4.46 -7.33 -4.06
CA VAL A 187 -3.56 -6.52 -4.88
C VAL A 187 -2.25 -6.29 -4.11
N THR A 188 -1.08 -6.40 -4.76
CA THR A 188 0.23 -6.28 -4.06
C THR A 188 0.51 -4.86 -3.56
N GLY A 189 0.02 -3.86 -4.30
CA GLY A 189 0.09 -2.44 -3.94
C GLY A 189 -1.20 -1.95 -3.27
N ILE A 190 -1.28 -0.64 -3.07
CA ILE A 190 -2.48 0.01 -2.53
C ILE A 190 -3.56 -0.01 -3.61
N ALA A 191 -4.60 -0.82 -3.39
CA ALA A 191 -5.73 -0.93 -4.31
C ALA A 191 -6.48 0.41 -4.45
N THR A 192 -6.68 0.85 -5.69
CA THR A 192 -7.29 2.15 -6.02
C THR A 192 -8.82 2.12 -5.97
N GLY A 193 -9.42 0.94 -6.07
CA GLY A 193 -10.87 0.78 -6.19
C GLY A 193 -11.39 0.93 -7.62
N PHE A 194 -10.51 1.12 -8.60
CA PHE A 194 -10.82 0.95 -10.01
C PHE A 194 -10.42 -0.46 -10.45
N TYR A 195 -11.38 -1.35 -10.69
CA TYR A 195 -11.10 -2.79 -10.81
C TYR A 195 -10.18 -3.13 -11.98
N ASP A 196 -10.47 -2.58 -13.16
CA ASP A 196 -9.64 -2.81 -14.35
C ASP A 196 -8.25 -2.16 -14.21
N PHE A 197 -8.17 -1.03 -13.51
CA PHE A 197 -6.89 -0.37 -13.22
C PHE A 197 -6.05 -1.20 -12.24
N ASP A 198 -6.67 -1.67 -11.15
CA ASP A 198 -6.02 -2.49 -10.13
C ASP A 198 -5.57 -3.83 -10.72
N ALA A 199 -6.36 -4.43 -11.61
CA ALA A 199 -5.98 -5.66 -12.33
C ALA A 199 -4.77 -5.47 -13.25
N MET A 200 -4.65 -4.30 -13.89
CA MET A 200 -3.50 -3.99 -14.76
C MET A 200 -2.25 -3.56 -14.00
N THR A 201 -2.41 -2.87 -12.87
CA THR A 201 -1.29 -2.26 -12.12
C THR A 201 -0.86 -3.07 -10.90
N ASN A 202 -1.66 -4.03 -10.48
CA ASN A 202 -1.58 -4.61 -9.14
C ASN A 202 -1.55 -3.51 -8.06
N GLY A 203 -2.36 -2.46 -8.25
CA GLY A 203 -2.48 -1.33 -7.33
C GLY A 203 -1.25 -0.43 -7.35
N LEU A 204 -1.30 0.65 -6.55
CA LEU A 204 -0.18 1.58 -6.48
C LEU A 204 0.91 1.03 -5.56
N GLN A 205 2.08 0.75 -6.13
CA GLN A 205 3.21 0.27 -5.33
C GLN A 205 3.79 1.41 -4.49
N ARG A 206 4.23 1.06 -3.28
CA ARG A 206 5.00 1.99 -2.44
C ARG A 206 6.30 2.35 -3.15
N SER A 207 6.77 3.59 -2.94
CA SER A 207 7.99 4.12 -3.54
C SER A 207 7.93 4.43 -5.04
N ASP A 208 6.79 4.22 -5.70
CA ASP A 208 6.62 4.54 -7.12
C ASP A 208 6.25 6.01 -7.32
N LEU A 209 6.79 6.57 -8.41
CA LEU A 209 6.41 7.85 -8.99
C LEU A 209 5.44 7.58 -10.15
N ILE A 210 4.19 7.98 -9.97
CA ILE A 210 3.11 7.82 -10.94
C ILE A 210 2.81 9.18 -11.57
N ILE A 211 2.82 9.24 -12.90
CA ILE A 211 2.50 10.44 -13.65
C ILE A 211 1.13 10.29 -14.29
N ILE A 212 0.24 11.24 -14.04
CA ILE A 212 -1.06 11.30 -14.71
C ILE A 212 -1.07 12.54 -15.59
N ALA A 213 -1.08 12.32 -16.90
CA ALA A 213 -1.00 13.36 -17.89
C ALA A 213 -2.25 13.43 -18.77
N GLY A 214 -2.49 14.60 -19.34
CA GLY A 214 -3.68 14.88 -20.13
C GLY A 214 -3.74 16.34 -20.56
N ARG A 215 -4.51 16.63 -21.61
CA ARG A 215 -4.81 18.01 -22.00
C ARG A 215 -5.68 18.71 -20.95
N PRO A 216 -5.78 20.05 -20.96
CA PRO A 216 -6.75 20.77 -20.13
C PRO A 216 -8.15 20.16 -20.26
N SER A 217 -8.93 20.16 -19.18
CA SER A 217 -10.31 19.66 -19.14
C SER A 217 -10.50 18.14 -19.40
N MET A 218 -9.43 17.35 -19.54
CA MET A 218 -9.51 15.89 -19.69
C MET A 218 -9.85 15.14 -18.38
N GLY A 219 -9.90 15.84 -17.25
CA GLY A 219 -10.26 15.25 -15.96
C GLY A 219 -9.08 14.80 -15.09
N LYS A 220 -7.86 15.32 -15.32
CA LYS A 220 -6.66 14.98 -14.50
C LYS A 220 -6.88 15.13 -13.00
N THR A 221 -7.26 16.33 -12.55
CA THR A 221 -7.53 16.61 -11.14
C THR A 221 -8.68 15.75 -10.62
N ALA A 222 -9.75 15.58 -11.41
CA ALA A 222 -10.89 14.74 -11.03
C ALA A 222 -10.46 13.28 -10.77
N PHE A 223 -9.69 12.70 -11.68
CA PHE A 223 -9.16 11.34 -11.53
C PHE A 223 -8.21 11.21 -10.33
N GLY A 224 -7.31 12.18 -10.13
CA GLY A 224 -6.42 12.21 -8.98
C GLY A 224 -7.16 12.34 -7.64
N LEU A 225 -8.19 13.19 -7.57
CA LEU A 225 -9.03 13.35 -6.38
C LEU A 225 -9.84 12.09 -6.07
N ASP A 226 -10.39 11.42 -7.09
CA ASP A 226 -11.13 10.18 -6.88
C ASP A 226 -10.24 9.05 -6.39
N LEU A 227 -9.02 8.96 -6.93
CA LEU A 227 -8.00 8.04 -6.45
C LEU A 227 -7.65 8.30 -4.99
N ALA A 228 -7.38 9.55 -4.63
CA ALA A 228 -7.10 9.98 -3.26
C ALA A 228 -8.25 9.64 -2.30
N ARG A 229 -9.49 9.95 -2.69
CA ARG A 229 -10.69 9.66 -1.91
C ARG A 229 -10.88 8.15 -1.70
N LYS A 230 -10.86 7.35 -2.78
CA LYS A 230 -11.08 5.89 -2.69
C LYS A 230 -10.00 5.20 -1.84
N ILE A 231 -8.74 5.64 -1.94
CA ILE A 231 -7.65 5.13 -1.09
C ILE A 231 -7.89 5.47 0.39
N ALA A 232 -8.23 6.74 0.68
CA ALA A 232 -8.52 7.18 2.04
C ALA A 232 -9.74 6.47 2.65
N GLU A 233 -10.77 6.22 1.83
CA GLU A 233 -11.99 5.51 2.24
C GLU A 233 -11.73 4.02 2.51
N ARG A 234 -11.07 3.33 1.57
CA ARG A 234 -10.90 1.87 1.63
C ARG A 234 -9.85 1.44 2.65
N HIS A 235 -8.72 2.13 2.70
CA HIS A 235 -7.57 1.72 3.51
C HIS A 235 -7.46 2.50 4.81
N ARG A 236 -8.25 3.57 4.99
CA ARG A 236 -8.15 4.51 6.12
C ARG A 236 -6.73 5.03 6.34
N LEU A 237 -5.94 5.10 5.26
CA LEU A 237 -4.58 5.63 5.27
C LEU A 237 -4.58 7.13 4.93
N PRO A 238 -3.76 7.96 5.61
CA PRO A 238 -3.66 9.38 5.32
C PRO A 238 -3.22 9.67 3.89
N VAL A 239 -3.89 10.62 3.24
CA VAL A 239 -3.57 11.09 1.88
C VAL A 239 -3.23 12.57 1.91
N ALA A 240 -2.07 12.94 1.37
CA ALA A 240 -1.64 14.33 1.23
C ALA A 240 -1.90 14.83 -0.20
N ILE A 241 -2.55 15.98 -0.33
CA ILE A 241 -2.84 16.62 -1.62
C ILE A 241 -2.19 18.01 -1.63
N PHE A 242 -1.23 18.20 -2.52
CA PHE A 242 -0.57 19.47 -2.78
C PHE A 242 -1.16 20.07 -4.06
N SER A 243 -1.93 21.13 -3.91
CA SER A 243 -2.66 21.79 -4.98
C SER A 243 -2.01 23.13 -5.32
N LEU A 244 -1.34 23.18 -6.46
CA LEU A 244 -0.56 24.31 -6.95
C LEU A 244 -1.38 25.22 -7.86
N GLU A 245 -2.39 24.66 -8.54
CA GLU A 245 -3.25 25.42 -9.46
C GLU A 245 -4.56 25.88 -8.80
N MET A 246 -5.11 25.07 -7.89
CA MET A 246 -6.44 25.27 -7.33
C MET A 246 -6.43 25.52 -5.82
N SER A 247 -7.37 26.33 -5.34
CA SER A 247 -7.53 26.50 -3.88
C SER A 247 -8.13 25.24 -3.25
N LYS A 248 -7.86 25.04 -1.95
CA LYS A 248 -8.43 23.92 -1.19
C LYS A 248 -9.95 23.90 -1.24
N GLU A 249 -10.62 25.05 -1.21
CA GLU A 249 -12.09 25.13 -1.30
C GLU A 249 -12.60 24.61 -2.64
N GLN A 250 -11.91 24.93 -3.74
CA GLN A 250 -12.29 24.42 -5.06
C GLN A 250 -12.16 22.90 -5.16
N LEU A 251 -11.14 22.31 -4.52
CA LEU A 251 -10.98 20.86 -4.45
C LEU A 251 -12.07 20.23 -3.57
N ILE A 252 -12.40 20.83 -2.42
CA ILE A 252 -13.46 20.36 -1.55
C ILE A 252 -14.82 20.35 -2.26
N TYR A 253 -15.16 21.40 -3.03
CA TYR A 253 -16.41 21.39 -3.82
C TYR A 253 -16.46 20.25 -4.84
N ARG A 254 -15.32 19.88 -5.44
CA ARG A 254 -15.24 18.73 -6.36
C ARG A 254 -15.39 17.39 -5.63
N LEU A 255 -14.74 17.24 -4.46
CA LEU A 255 -14.91 16.05 -3.62
C LEU A 255 -16.36 15.90 -3.15
N LEU A 256 -17.01 16.99 -2.75
CA LEU A 256 -18.43 17.00 -2.37
C LEU A 256 -19.33 16.64 -3.56
N ALA A 257 -19.10 17.22 -4.74
CA ALA A 257 -19.84 16.87 -5.95
C ALA A 257 -19.70 15.38 -6.27
N SER A 258 -18.47 14.85 -6.23
CA SER A 258 -18.17 13.44 -6.47
C SER A 258 -18.77 12.51 -5.40
N GLN A 259 -18.92 12.97 -4.16
CA GLN A 259 -19.51 12.20 -3.05
C GLN A 259 -21.05 12.33 -2.96
N SER A 260 -21.63 13.36 -3.57
CA SER A 260 -23.07 13.62 -3.53
C SER A 260 -23.94 12.57 -4.24
N LYS A 261 -23.34 11.77 -5.13
CA LYS A 261 -24.01 10.66 -5.81
C LYS A 261 -23.62 9.33 -5.14
N MET A 262 -24.39 8.96 -4.11
CA MET A 262 -24.14 7.75 -3.32
C MET A 262 -24.78 6.50 -3.94
N ARG A 263 -25.93 6.63 -4.60
CA ARG A 263 -26.62 5.55 -5.33
C ARG A 263 -26.64 5.84 -6.83
N VAL A 264 -26.77 4.78 -7.62
CA VAL A 264 -26.84 4.85 -9.09
C VAL A 264 -27.98 5.77 -9.57
N ASN A 265 -29.09 5.81 -8.82
CA ASN A 265 -30.27 6.61 -9.15
C ASN A 265 -30.24 8.03 -8.59
N ASP A 266 -29.22 8.40 -7.81
CA ASP A 266 -29.11 9.76 -7.28
C ASP A 266 -28.67 10.71 -8.40
N VAL A 267 -29.29 11.88 -8.46
CA VAL A 267 -29.01 12.89 -9.50
C VAL A 267 -27.62 13.55 -9.30
N GLY A 268 -27.06 13.45 -8.09
CA GLY A 268 -25.84 14.15 -7.69
C GLY A 268 -25.99 15.67 -7.74
N ILE A 269 -25.01 16.40 -7.21
CA ILE A 269 -25.02 17.86 -7.19
C ILE A 269 -23.78 18.37 -7.91
N ASP A 270 -24.01 19.18 -8.94
CA ASP A 270 -22.94 19.75 -9.76
C ASP A 270 -21.97 20.60 -8.92
N SER A 271 -20.67 20.47 -9.20
CA SER A 271 -19.63 21.26 -8.51
C SER A 271 -19.81 22.78 -8.69
N SER A 272 -20.34 23.20 -9.85
CA SER A 272 -20.66 24.62 -10.12
C SER A 272 -21.84 25.12 -9.28
N ARG A 273 -22.86 24.28 -9.05
CA ARG A 273 -24.03 24.62 -8.22
C ARG A 273 -23.67 24.69 -6.74
N LEU A 274 -22.82 23.77 -6.26
CA LEU A 274 -22.26 23.84 -4.90
C LEU A 274 -21.47 25.14 -4.69
N ARG A 275 -20.68 25.55 -5.68
CA ARG A 275 -19.93 26.81 -5.62
C ARG A 275 -20.82 28.05 -5.67
N SER A 276 -21.85 28.06 -6.51
CA SER A 276 -22.75 29.21 -6.67
C SER A 276 -23.83 29.30 -5.59
N GLY A 277 -23.97 28.28 -4.74
CA GLY A 277 -25.02 28.20 -3.71
C GLY A 277 -26.41 27.90 -4.27
N GLN A 278 -26.52 27.50 -5.54
CA GLN A 278 -27.80 27.16 -6.19
C GLN A 278 -28.25 25.74 -5.81
N ILE A 279 -28.57 25.56 -4.53
CA ILE A 279 -28.91 24.28 -3.89
C ILE A 279 -30.39 24.29 -3.52
N SER A 280 -31.11 23.25 -3.91
CA SER A 280 -32.52 23.06 -3.56
C SER A 280 -32.69 22.55 -2.12
N GLU A 281 -33.83 22.83 -1.48
CA GLU A 281 -34.07 22.44 -0.07
C GLU A 281 -33.89 20.94 0.19
N ASN A 282 -34.30 20.10 -0.76
CA ASN A 282 -34.15 18.64 -0.71
C ASN A 282 -32.72 18.13 -0.93
N GLU A 283 -31.81 18.95 -1.47
CA GLU A 283 -30.42 18.58 -1.73
C GLU A 283 -29.53 18.73 -0.50
N TRP A 284 -29.92 19.57 0.47
CA TRP A 284 -29.15 19.80 1.71
C TRP A 284 -28.93 18.52 2.53
N GLY A 285 -29.89 17.60 2.55
CA GLY A 285 -29.71 16.29 3.19
C GLY A 285 -28.59 15.48 2.55
N THR A 286 -28.51 15.48 1.23
CA THR A 286 -27.46 14.79 0.46
C THR A 286 -26.09 15.42 0.71
N ILE A 287 -26.02 16.76 0.75
CA ILE A 287 -24.78 17.47 1.09
C ILE A 287 -24.34 17.14 2.51
N ALA A 288 -25.25 17.16 3.48
CA ALA A 288 -24.91 16.85 4.87
C ALA A 288 -24.32 15.43 5.02
N MET A 289 -24.90 14.43 4.34
CA MET A 289 -24.36 13.07 4.32
C MET A 289 -22.97 13.01 3.65
N ALA A 290 -22.79 13.71 2.53
CA ALA A 290 -21.50 13.77 1.85
C ALA A 290 -20.42 14.43 2.71
N VAL A 291 -20.75 15.53 3.40
CA VAL A 291 -19.86 16.20 4.37
C VAL A 291 -19.50 15.26 5.52
N SER A 292 -20.49 14.58 6.11
CA SER A 292 -20.24 13.62 7.19
C SER A 292 -19.25 12.54 6.74
N THR A 293 -19.46 11.95 5.57
CA THR A 293 -18.58 10.90 5.03
C THR A 293 -17.17 11.42 4.79
N LEU A 294 -17.03 12.58 4.12
CA LEU A 294 -15.71 13.15 3.82
C LEU A 294 -14.96 13.60 5.07
N SER A 295 -15.66 14.04 6.12
CA SER A 295 -15.05 14.51 7.37
C SER A 295 -14.34 13.40 8.16
N GLU A 296 -14.72 12.14 7.94
CA GLU A 296 -14.08 10.97 8.55
C GLU A 296 -12.85 10.48 7.77
N LEU A 297 -12.62 10.99 6.56
CA LEU A 297 -11.52 10.54 5.71
C LEU A 297 -10.22 11.28 6.08
N PRO A 298 -9.08 10.59 6.20
CA PRO A 298 -7.80 11.22 6.54
C PRO A 298 -7.16 11.91 5.32
N ILE A 299 -7.84 12.91 4.74
CA ILE A 299 -7.37 13.69 3.58
C ILE A 299 -6.83 15.05 4.06
N TYR A 300 -5.60 15.37 3.68
CA TYR A 300 -4.90 16.60 4.05
C TYR A 300 -4.58 17.39 2.80
N ILE A 301 -5.01 18.66 2.73
CA ILE A 301 -4.84 19.52 1.55
C ILE A 301 -3.96 20.71 1.90
N ASP A 302 -2.96 20.97 1.07
CA ASP A 302 -2.12 22.16 1.09
C ASP A 302 -2.24 22.86 -0.26
N ASP A 303 -2.68 24.13 -0.26
CA ASP A 303 -2.85 24.96 -1.46
C ASP A 303 -1.83 26.11 -1.52
N THR A 304 -0.65 25.90 -0.93
CA THR A 304 0.46 26.87 -1.00
C THR A 304 0.91 26.99 -2.46
N PRO A 305 0.93 28.19 -3.06
CA PRO A 305 1.38 28.37 -4.43
C PRO A 305 2.89 28.18 -4.55
N ASN A 306 3.35 27.62 -5.67
CA ASN A 306 4.76 27.46 -6.04
C ASN A 306 5.71 26.89 -4.94
N PRO A 307 5.36 25.81 -4.21
CA PRO A 307 6.21 25.27 -3.17
C PRO A 307 7.43 24.60 -3.80
N SER A 308 8.57 24.74 -3.12
CA SER A 308 9.74 23.95 -3.48
C SER A 308 9.51 22.46 -3.16
N VAL A 309 10.20 21.57 -3.86
CA VAL A 309 10.14 20.12 -3.56
C VAL A 309 10.57 19.85 -2.11
N THR A 310 11.46 20.69 -1.59
CA THR A 310 11.95 20.65 -0.22
C THR A 310 10.86 20.96 0.80
N GLU A 311 10.06 22.00 0.58
CA GLU A 311 8.93 22.34 1.45
C GLU A 311 7.87 21.24 1.44
N LEU A 312 7.54 20.71 0.25
CA LEU A 312 6.61 19.60 0.08
C LEU A 312 7.08 18.37 0.86
N ARG A 313 8.37 18.02 0.74
CA ARG A 313 9.01 16.95 1.49
C ARG A 313 8.88 17.15 3.00
N SER A 314 9.15 18.35 3.50
CA SER A 314 9.03 18.67 4.93
C SER A 314 7.61 18.51 5.46
N LYS A 315 6.60 18.99 4.71
CA LYS A 315 5.17 18.81 5.05
C LYS A 315 4.76 17.35 5.03
N ALA A 316 5.16 16.59 4.01
CA ALA A 316 4.85 15.17 3.88
C ALA A 316 5.51 14.33 5.01
N ARG A 317 6.78 14.59 5.34
CA ARG A 317 7.47 13.95 6.48
C ARG A 317 6.78 14.21 7.80
N ARG A 318 6.38 15.47 8.06
CA ARG A 318 5.66 15.83 9.29
C ARG A 318 4.36 15.03 9.41
N LEU A 319 3.56 14.97 8.32
CA LEU A 319 2.33 14.20 8.31
C LEU A 319 2.58 12.70 8.53
N LEU A 320 3.62 12.14 7.89
CA LEU A 320 4.02 10.74 8.11
C LEU A 320 4.40 10.49 9.58
N ALA A 321 5.15 11.38 10.21
CA ALA A 321 5.55 11.27 11.60
C ALA A 321 4.36 11.38 12.58
N GLU A 322 3.40 12.26 12.30
CA GLU A 322 2.19 12.44 13.12
C GLU A 322 1.20 11.28 13.00
N ARG A 323 1.14 10.62 11.83
CA ARG A 323 0.11 9.61 11.53
C ARG A 323 0.63 8.18 11.41
N GLY A 324 1.94 7.98 11.40
CA GLY A 324 2.58 6.65 11.33
C GLY A 324 2.53 5.98 9.96
N GLY A 325 1.98 6.62 8.93
CA GLY A 325 1.89 6.09 7.58
C GLY A 325 1.22 7.06 6.60
N LEU A 326 1.52 6.91 5.31
CA LEU A 326 0.82 7.58 4.22
C LEU A 326 0.33 6.55 3.19
N GLY A 327 -0.86 6.77 2.66
CA GLY A 327 -1.47 5.98 1.59
C GLY A 327 -1.17 6.54 0.20
N LEU A 328 -1.14 7.86 0.05
CA LEU A 328 -0.87 8.52 -1.23
C LEU A 328 -0.37 9.95 -1.01
N ILE A 329 0.54 10.40 -1.87
CA ILE A 329 0.85 11.83 -2.07
C ILE A 329 0.39 12.22 -3.47
N LEU A 330 -0.50 13.20 -3.58
CA LEU A 330 -1.00 13.75 -4.83
C LEU A 330 -0.48 15.18 -5.03
N ILE A 331 0.08 15.49 -6.20
CA ILE A 331 0.59 16.82 -6.56
C ILE A 331 -0.10 17.31 -7.85
N ASP A 332 -0.81 18.43 -7.79
CA ASP A 332 -1.53 19.04 -8.92
C ASP A 332 -1.03 20.47 -9.20
N TYR A 333 -0.18 20.76 -10.19
CA TYR A 333 0.48 19.90 -11.17
C TYR A 333 1.97 20.29 -11.29
N LEU A 334 2.80 19.35 -11.73
CA LEU A 334 4.27 19.42 -11.68
C LEU A 334 4.89 20.71 -12.22
N GLN A 335 4.33 21.26 -13.29
CA GLN A 335 4.89 22.42 -13.97
C GLN A 335 4.61 23.77 -13.26
N LEU A 336 4.01 23.78 -12.07
CA LEU A 336 3.95 25.00 -11.24
C LEU A 336 4.98 25.01 -10.10
N MET A 337 5.78 23.96 -9.97
CA MET A 337 6.84 23.93 -8.97
C MET A 337 8.02 24.81 -9.41
N GLU A 338 8.52 25.64 -8.49
CA GLU A 338 9.73 26.42 -8.69
C GLU A 338 10.97 25.59 -8.40
N GLY A 339 11.93 25.65 -9.31
CA GLY A 339 13.30 25.28 -9.09
C GLY A 339 14.13 26.50 -8.74
N SER A 340 14.93 26.39 -7.68
CA SER A 340 15.97 27.36 -7.37
C SER A 340 16.96 27.49 -8.54
N GLY A 341 16.86 28.54 -9.36
CA GLY A 341 17.85 28.92 -10.39
C GLY A 341 17.29 29.45 -11.73
N SER A 342 18.10 30.23 -12.46
CA SER A 342 17.83 30.74 -13.83
C SER A 342 18.07 29.69 -14.92
N ASP A 343 17.79 28.41 -14.64
CA ASP A 343 18.17 27.29 -15.49
C ASP A 343 17.16 27.05 -16.63
N ASN A 344 17.62 26.33 -17.65
CA ASN A 344 16.78 25.85 -18.74
C ASN A 344 15.64 24.99 -18.16
N ARG A 345 14.38 25.35 -18.44
CA ARG A 345 13.16 24.73 -17.89
C ARG A 345 13.15 23.19 -17.93
N VAL A 346 13.78 22.61 -18.95
CA VAL A 346 13.92 21.15 -19.10
C VAL A 346 14.79 20.53 -18.00
N GLN A 347 15.90 21.18 -17.64
CA GLN A 347 16.80 20.72 -16.56
C GLN A 347 16.15 20.88 -15.19
N GLU A 348 15.43 21.98 -14.99
CA GLU A 348 14.65 22.25 -13.78
C GLU A 348 13.62 21.13 -13.53
N LEU A 349 12.82 20.82 -14.55
CA LEU A 349 11.82 19.75 -14.48
C LEU A 349 12.47 18.37 -14.24
N SER A 350 13.64 18.12 -14.85
CA SER A 350 14.44 16.91 -14.60
C SER A 350 14.96 16.81 -13.16
N ARG A 351 15.21 17.94 -12.48
CA ARG A 351 15.61 17.96 -11.07
C ARG A 351 14.41 17.73 -10.16
N ILE A 352 13.25 18.31 -10.52
CA ILE A 352 11.99 18.13 -9.79
C ILE A 352 11.57 16.66 -9.82
N THR A 353 11.52 16.02 -10.98
CA THR A 353 11.10 14.61 -11.12
C THR A 353 11.99 13.65 -10.33
N ARG A 354 13.31 13.81 -10.43
CA ARG A 354 14.26 13.02 -9.63
C ARG A 354 14.07 13.22 -8.13
N SER A 355 13.88 14.47 -7.70
CA SER A 355 13.62 14.77 -6.28
C SER A 355 12.30 14.16 -5.80
N LEU A 356 11.25 14.16 -6.64
CA LEU A 356 9.97 13.53 -6.31
C LEU A 356 10.08 12.00 -6.27
N LYS A 357 10.83 11.38 -7.18
CA LYS A 357 11.11 9.93 -7.11
C LYS A 357 11.91 9.57 -5.85
N ALA A 358 12.89 10.40 -5.49
CA ALA A 358 13.62 10.23 -4.24
C ALA A 358 12.69 10.36 -3.02
N LEU A 359 11.78 11.34 -3.03
CA LEU A 359 10.78 11.52 -1.98
C LEU A 359 9.84 10.32 -1.85
N ALA A 360 9.34 9.79 -2.96
CA ALA A 360 8.48 8.60 -2.96
C ALA A 360 9.18 7.40 -2.30
N ARG A 361 10.45 7.16 -2.66
CA ARG A 361 11.28 6.09 -2.08
C ARG A 361 11.57 6.29 -0.61
N GLU A 362 11.90 7.51 -0.23
CA GLU A 362 12.22 7.87 1.15
C GLU A 362 11.02 7.67 2.08
N LEU A 363 9.83 8.10 1.64
CA LEU A 363 8.59 7.96 2.42
C LEU A 363 7.88 6.62 2.22
N GLN A 364 8.42 5.72 1.38
CA GLN A 364 7.82 4.43 1.02
C GLN A 364 6.31 4.54 0.71
N THR A 365 5.95 5.57 -0.07
CA THR A 365 4.56 5.96 -0.35
C THR A 365 4.40 6.21 -1.84
N PRO A 366 3.32 5.75 -2.50
CA PRO A 366 3.08 6.10 -3.89
C PRO A 366 2.89 7.61 -4.04
N LEU A 367 3.58 8.21 -5.00
CA LEU A 367 3.49 9.63 -5.31
C LEU A 367 2.89 9.80 -6.70
N VAL A 368 1.68 10.36 -6.76
CA VAL A 368 0.99 10.72 -7.99
C VAL A 368 1.23 12.19 -8.28
N ALA A 369 1.79 12.48 -9.45
CA ALA A 369 1.98 13.84 -9.90
C ALA A 369 1.25 14.09 -11.21
N LEU A 370 0.40 15.11 -11.23
CA LEU A 370 -0.34 15.50 -12.41
C LEU A 370 0.56 16.30 -13.34
N SER A 371 0.44 16.05 -14.64
CA SER A 371 1.24 16.73 -15.66
C SER A 371 0.39 17.19 -16.84
N GLN A 372 0.66 18.37 -17.36
CA GLN A 372 0.05 18.82 -18.60
C GLN A 372 0.83 18.33 -19.82
N LEU A 373 0.11 17.88 -20.85
CA LEU A 373 0.69 17.51 -22.14
C LEU A 373 0.94 18.72 -23.04
N SER A 374 1.95 18.62 -23.90
CA SER A 374 2.20 19.61 -24.94
C SER A 374 1.02 19.78 -25.90
N ARG A 375 0.92 20.94 -26.57
CA ARG A 375 -0.13 21.21 -27.56
C ARG A 375 0.01 20.38 -28.85
N GLY A 376 1.15 19.70 -29.05
CA GLY A 376 1.44 18.94 -30.27
C GLY A 376 0.46 17.80 -30.55
N VAL A 377 -0.11 17.20 -29.49
CA VAL A 377 -1.16 16.16 -29.62
C VAL A 377 -2.38 16.67 -30.38
N GLU A 378 -2.70 17.97 -30.28
CA GLU A 378 -3.84 18.59 -30.95
C GLU A 378 -3.60 18.81 -32.44
N ALA A 379 -2.38 18.67 -32.95
CA ALA A 379 -2.10 18.75 -34.39
C ALA A 379 -2.21 17.39 -35.09
N ARG A 380 -2.14 16.27 -34.36
CA ARG A 380 -2.18 14.91 -34.92
C ARG A 380 -3.60 14.52 -35.34
N THR A 381 -3.73 13.57 -36.26
CA THR A 381 -5.04 12.98 -36.61
C THR A 381 -5.60 12.17 -35.45
N ASN A 382 -4.78 11.26 -34.90
CA ASN A 382 -5.09 10.57 -33.65
C ASN A 382 -4.68 11.45 -32.46
N LYS A 383 -5.69 11.92 -31.72
CA LYS A 383 -5.53 12.79 -30.55
C LYS A 383 -5.21 12.02 -29.25
N ARG A 384 -5.09 10.69 -29.30
CA ARG A 384 -4.67 9.90 -28.13
C ARG A 384 -3.22 10.24 -27.76
N PRO A 385 -2.97 10.65 -26.50
CA PRO A 385 -1.62 11.01 -26.07
C PRO A 385 -0.64 9.83 -26.08
N MET A 386 0.61 10.16 -26.39
CA MET A 386 1.76 9.24 -26.38
C MET A 386 2.79 9.75 -25.37
N LEU A 387 3.75 8.90 -24.97
CA LEU A 387 4.82 9.30 -24.04
C LEU A 387 5.58 10.55 -24.53
N SER A 388 5.83 10.66 -25.83
CA SER A 388 6.49 11.81 -26.46
C SER A 388 5.75 13.14 -26.27
N ASP A 389 4.45 13.14 -25.96
CA ASP A 389 3.66 14.36 -25.78
C ASP A 389 3.95 15.07 -24.44
N LEU A 390 4.64 14.40 -23.51
CA LEU A 390 5.22 15.00 -22.30
C LEU A 390 6.36 15.98 -22.62
N ARG A 391 6.73 16.10 -23.91
CA ARG A 391 7.59 17.01 -24.71
C ARG A 391 8.58 17.97 -24.05
N GLU A 392 8.33 18.46 -22.85
CA GLU A 392 9.26 19.31 -22.09
C GLU A 392 10.20 18.51 -21.16
N SER A 393 10.05 17.19 -21.07
CA SER A 393 10.87 16.38 -20.16
C SER A 393 10.92 14.90 -20.54
N GLY A 394 11.92 14.52 -21.33
CA GLY A 394 12.32 13.11 -21.46
C GLY A 394 12.72 12.49 -20.11
N SER A 395 13.04 13.31 -19.12
CA SER A 395 13.32 12.90 -17.74
C SER A 395 12.08 12.45 -16.96
N ILE A 396 10.90 13.07 -17.14
CA ILE A 396 9.63 12.58 -16.58
C ILE A 396 9.42 11.14 -17.05
N GLU A 397 9.59 10.89 -18.35
CA GLU A 397 9.43 9.56 -18.91
C GLU A 397 10.42 8.58 -18.30
N GLN A 398 11.68 8.96 -18.09
CA GLN A 398 12.70 8.06 -17.52
C GLN A 398 12.47 7.76 -16.03
N ASP A 399 12.16 8.79 -15.24
CA ASP A 399 12.07 8.73 -13.77
C ASP A 399 10.77 8.08 -13.27
N ALA A 400 9.67 8.22 -14.00
CA ALA A 400 8.37 7.66 -13.61
C ALA A 400 8.32 6.13 -13.72
N ASP A 401 7.71 5.47 -12.76
CA ASP A 401 7.49 4.01 -12.81
C ASP A 401 6.20 3.66 -13.56
N LEU A 402 5.20 4.54 -13.48
CA LEU A 402 3.91 4.41 -14.15
C LEU A 402 3.53 5.74 -14.81
N VAL A 403 3.18 5.73 -16.10
CA VAL A 403 2.69 6.91 -16.83
C VAL A 403 1.31 6.61 -17.38
N ILE A 404 0.36 7.45 -17.01
CA ILE A 404 -1.06 7.35 -17.35
C ILE A 404 -1.45 8.57 -18.16
N ASN A 405 -2.01 8.36 -19.34
CA ASN A 405 -2.55 9.41 -20.20
C ASN A 405 -4.07 9.35 -20.19
N LEU A 406 -4.72 10.45 -19.84
CA LEU A 406 -6.17 10.58 -19.90
C LEU A 406 -6.60 11.10 -21.27
N TYR A 407 -7.56 10.40 -21.87
CA TYR A 407 -8.18 10.79 -23.13
C TYR A 407 -9.69 10.66 -23.04
N ARG A 408 -10.41 11.67 -23.57
CA ARG A 408 -11.87 11.65 -23.71
C ARG A 408 -12.21 11.99 -25.13
N ASP A 409 -12.84 11.05 -25.83
CA ASP A 409 -13.19 11.25 -27.23
C ASP A 409 -14.26 12.35 -27.40
N GLU A 410 -15.23 12.40 -26.48
CA GLU A 410 -16.33 13.37 -26.50
C GLU A 410 -15.87 14.84 -26.45
N TYR A 411 -14.65 15.10 -25.96
CA TYR A 411 -14.07 16.44 -25.95
C TYR A 411 -13.73 16.93 -27.37
N TYR A 412 -13.29 16.02 -28.24
CA TYR A 412 -12.91 16.33 -29.62
C TYR A 412 -14.06 16.05 -30.60
N ASN A 413 -14.89 15.06 -30.29
CA ASN A 413 -15.96 14.54 -31.15
C ASN A 413 -17.29 14.55 -30.37
N PRO A 414 -18.10 15.63 -30.43
CA PRO A 414 -19.34 15.73 -29.66
C PRO A 414 -20.38 14.63 -29.93
N GLU A 415 -20.37 14.08 -31.14
CA GLU A 415 -21.29 13.02 -31.60
C GLU A 415 -20.73 11.60 -31.40
N THR A 416 -19.66 11.44 -30.61
CA THR A 416 -19.05 10.13 -30.38
C THR A 416 -20.01 9.16 -29.68
N PRO A 417 -20.05 7.87 -30.07
CA PRO A 417 -20.82 6.86 -29.34
C PRO A 417 -20.24 6.58 -27.94
N ASP A 418 -18.97 6.91 -27.70
CA ASP A 418 -18.27 6.69 -26.42
C ASP A 418 -18.45 7.88 -25.45
N ARG A 419 -19.65 8.50 -25.45
CA ARG A 419 -19.95 9.66 -24.59
C ARG A 419 -19.91 9.27 -23.11
N GLY A 420 -19.31 10.13 -22.28
CA GLY A 420 -19.10 9.84 -20.85
C GLY A 420 -18.09 8.72 -20.57
N ILE A 421 -17.35 8.24 -21.58
CA ILE A 421 -16.25 7.29 -21.39
C ILE A 421 -14.93 8.05 -21.42
N ALA A 422 -14.10 7.80 -20.41
CA ALA A 422 -12.72 8.24 -20.36
C ALA A 422 -11.78 7.04 -20.52
N GLU A 423 -10.84 7.17 -21.46
CA GLU A 423 -9.74 6.24 -21.62
C GLU A 423 -8.61 6.63 -20.67
N VAL A 424 -8.22 5.70 -19.82
CA VAL A 424 -7.05 5.80 -18.95
C VAL A 424 -5.98 4.92 -19.58
N ILE A 425 -5.08 5.54 -20.33
CA ILE A 425 -4.07 4.88 -21.15
C ILE A 425 -2.80 4.72 -20.32
N ILE A 426 -2.50 3.50 -19.89
CA ILE A 426 -1.23 3.16 -19.26
C ILE A 426 -0.16 3.11 -20.35
N ALA A 427 0.55 4.22 -20.52
CA ALA A 427 1.54 4.42 -21.59
C ALA A 427 2.92 3.88 -21.21
N LYS A 428 3.26 3.85 -19.91
CA LYS A 428 4.47 3.22 -19.37
C LYS A 428 4.12 2.52 -18.07
N HIS A 429 4.61 1.30 -17.88
CA HIS A 429 4.53 0.58 -16.62
C HIS A 429 5.82 -0.22 -16.45
N ARG A 430 6.63 0.12 -15.43
CA ARG A 430 7.94 -0.51 -15.21
C ARG A 430 7.84 -1.96 -14.72
N ASN A 431 6.74 -2.28 -14.05
CA ASN A 431 6.54 -3.54 -13.33
C ASN A 431 5.40 -4.40 -13.92
N GLY A 432 4.89 -4.07 -15.12
CA GLY A 432 3.75 -4.79 -15.68
C GLY A 432 3.33 -4.32 -17.07
N PRO A 433 2.13 -4.72 -17.52
CA PRO A 433 1.67 -4.45 -18.88
C PRO A 433 1.27 -2.99 -19.08
N VAL A 434 1.39 -2.55 -20.34
CA VAL A 434 0.78 -1.30 -20.86
C VAL A 434 -0.55 -1.62 -21.52
N GLY A 435 -1.42 -0.62 -21.64
CA GLY A 435 -2.73 -0.81 -22.27
C GLY A 435 -3.68 0.32 -21.95
N THR A 436 -4.95 0.15 -22.31
CA THR A 436 -5.99 1.15 -22.08
C THR A 436 -7.13 0.53 -21.31
N ILE A 437 -7.48 1.16 -20.19
CA ILE A 437 -8.73 0.87 -19.48
C ILE A 437 -9.75 1.94 -19.80
N LYS A 438 -11.02 1.57 -19.75
CA LYS A 438 -12.14 2.51 -19.92
C LYS A 438 -12.80 2.70 -18.56
N LEU A 439 -13.04 3.95 -18.19
CA LEU A 439 -13.80 4.34 -17.00
C LEU A 439 -14.98 5.21 -17.43
N LEU A 440 -16.03 5.21 -16.61
CA LEU A 440 -17.10 6.19 -16.74
C LEU A 440 -16.62 7.52 -16.17
N PHE A 441 -16.86 8.61 -16.88
CA PHE A 441 -16.60 9.96 -16.41
C PHE A 441 -17.88 10.78 -16.46
N GLU A 442 -18.29 11.31 -15.32
CA GLU A 442 -19.43 12.21 -15.18
C GLU A 442 -18.92 13.65 -15.02
N PRO A 443 -18.91 14.48 -16.08
CA PRO A 443 -18.27 15.79 -16.05
C PRO A 443 -18.89 16.75 -15.03
N ARG A 444 -20.21 16.61 -14.81
CA ARG A 444 -20.98 17.45 -13.88
C ARG A 444 -20.56 17.26 -12.43
N LEU A 445 -20.26 16.01 -12.06
CA LEU A 445 -19.84 15.62 -10.72
C LEU A 445 -18.32 15.56 -10.56
N THR A 446 -17.58 15.75 -11.66
CA THR A 446 -16.12 15.55 -11.71
C THR A 446 -15.71 14.20 -11.14
N LYS A 447 -16.47 13.15 -11.50
CA LYS A 447 -16.37 11.81 -10.92
C LYS A 447 -16.00 10.78 -11.97
N PHE A 448 -15.10 9.87 -11.60
CA PHE A 448 -14.76 8.64 -12.30
C PHE A 448 -15.35 7.43 -11.58
N ASP A 449 -15.98 6.52 -12.33
CA ASP A 449 -16.51 5.26 -11.83
C ASP A 449 -16.09 4.09 -12.74
N ASN A 450 -16.14 2.87 -12.17
CA ASN A 450 -15.87 1.65 -12.94
C ASN A 450 -16.92 1.45 -14.03
N MET A 451 -16.50 0.88 -15.16
CA MET A 451 -17.45 0.35 -16.14
C MET A 451 -18.22 -0.80 -15.48
N THR A 452 -19.55 -0.74 -15.48
CA THR A 452 -20.36 -1.92 -15.15
C THR A 452 -20.12 -2.98 -16.21
N ALA A 453 -19.91 -4.24 -15.82
CA ALA A 453 -19.72 -5.35 -16.74
C ALA A 453 -20.87 -5.38 -17.77
N ARG A 454 -20.56 -4.98 -19.02
CA ARG A 454 -21.41 -4.96 -20.22
C ARG A 454 -22.92 -5.09 -19.97
N GLY A 455 -23.60 -3.95 -19.89
CA GLY A 455 -24.99 -3.83 -20.33
C GLY A 455 -25.08 -4.00 -21.85
N GLY A 456 -25.01 -5.23 -22.34
CA GLY A 456 -25.52 -5.58 -23.67
C GLY A 456 -27.04 -5.69 -23.60
N ARG A 457 -27.75 -5.10 -24.57
CA ARG A 457 -29.18 -5.35 -24.78
C ARG A 457 -29.43 -6.86 -24.72
N VAL A 458 -30.44 -7.27 -23.95
CA VAL A 458 -30.93 -8.64 -23.88
C VAL A 458 -31.42 -9.06 -25.27
N GLY A 459 -30.52 -9.63 -26.06
CA GLY A 459 -30.83 -10.60 -27.10
C GLY A 459 -30.59 -11.97 -26.48
N GLU A 460 -31.53 -12.89 -26.68
CA GLU A 460 -31.56 -14.24 -26.13
C GLU A 460 -30.19 -14.95 -26.23
N PRO A 461 -29.70 -15.58 -25.14
CA PRO A 461 -28.45 -16.32 -25.19
C PRO A 461 -28.66 -17.64 -25.94
N THR A 462 -28.10 -17.72 -27.14
CA THR A 462 -27.77 -19.01 -27.76
C THR A 462 -26.56 -19.58 -27.02
N LEU A 463 -26.78 -20.71 -26.36
CA LEU A 463 -25.77 -21.51 -25.69
C LEU A 463 -24.86 -22.16 -26.74
N GLU A 464 -23.62 -21.70 -26.86
CA GLU A 464 -22.53 -22.55 -27.31
C GLU A 464 -21.43 -22.58 -26.24
N GLU A 465 -21.08 -23.80 -25.89
CA GLU A 465 -20.18 -24.23 -24.83
C GLU A 465 -18.78 -23.64 -24.98
N HIS A 466 -18.10 -23.39 -23.86
CA HIS A 466 -16.70 -23.76 -23.57
C HIS A 466 -16.33 -23.16 -22.19
N CYS A 467 -16.74 -23.84 -21.11
CA CYS A 467 -16.15 -23.65 -19.78
C CYS A 467 -15.40 -24.92 -19.38
N GLY A 468 -14.08 -24.77 -19.21
CA GLY A 468 -13.23 -25.76 -18.55
C GLY A 468 -13.63 -25.93 -17.09
N VAL A 469 -13.49 -27.17 -16.63
CA VAL A 469 -14.01 -27.78 -15.41
C VAL A 469 -13.22 -27.36 -14.17
N ASP A 470 -13.89 -27.14 -13.02
CA ASP A 470 -13.44 -27.73 -11.74
C ASP A 470 -14.58 -27.91 -10.71
N GLN A 471 -14.94 -29.19 -10.52
CA GLN A 471 -15.36 -29.96 -9.33
C GLN A 471 -16.65 -29.63 -8.53
N LYS A 472 -17.71 -30.41 -8.83
CA LYS A 472 -18.82 -30.74 -7.91
C LYS A 472 -18.62 -32.17 -7.38
N LEU A 473 -18.51 -32.37 -6.06
CA LEU A 473 -18.52 -33.72 -5.47
C LEU A 473 -19.98 -34.13 -5.16
N ILE A 474 -20.56 -35.00 -5.99
CA ILE A 474 -21.86 -35.63 -5.72
C ILE A 474 -21.59 -37.05 -5.24
N VAL A 475 -21.84 -37.33 -3.95
CA VAL A 475 -21.76 -38.69 -3.40
C VAL A 475 -23.18 -39.26 -3.32
N GLY A 476 -23.53 -40.10 -4.29
CA GLY A 476 -24.76 -40.89 -4.23
C GLY A 476 -24.48 -42.27 -3.63
N LEU A 477 -25.09 -42.57 -2.49
CA LEU A 477 -25.21 -43.94 -2.00
C LEU A 477 -26.69 -44.21 -1.69
N GLY A 478 -27.18 -45.38 -2.12
CA GLY A 478 -28.60 -45.73 -2.12
C GLY A 478 -29.30 -45.48 -0.78
N GLY A 479 -30.49 -44.90 -0.85
CA GLY A 479 -31.38 -44.66 0.31
C GLY A 479 -31.54 -43.20 0.75
N GLY A 480 -30.91 -42.24 0.07
CA GLY A 480 -31.13 -40.81 0.28
C GLY A 480 -30.06 -39.96 -0.41
N VAL A 481 -30.44 -38.81 -0.98
CA VAL A 481 -29.50 -37.88 -1.60
C VAL A 481 -29.07 -36.87 -0.53
N LEU A 482 -27.77 -36.81 -0.23
CA LEU A 482 -27.18 -35.68 0.49
C LEU A 482 -26.54 -34.75 -0.54
N LEU A 483 -26.95 -33.48 -0.52
CA LEU A 483 -26.35 -32.42 -1.33
C LEU A 483 -25.41 -31.59 -0.46
N PHE A 484 -24.14 -31.47 -0.89
CA PHE A 484 -23.25 -30.40 -0.45
C PHE A 484 -23.17 -29.37 -1.57
N ALA A 485 -23.55 -28.13 -1.26
CA ALA A 485 -23.27 -26.99 -2.12
C ALA A 485 -22.05 -26.25 -1.54
N THR A 486 -20.94 -26.26 -2.26
CA THR A 486 -19.87 -25.29 -2.05
C THR A 486 -19.64 -24.59 -3.39
N ALA A 487 -20.07 -23.34 -3.49
CA ALA A 487 -19.49 -22.26 -4.30
C ALA A 487 -20.46 -21.08 -4.39
N GLY A 488 -19.99 -19.90 -3.99
CA GLY A 488 -20.62 -18.60 -4.29
C GLY A 488 -21.00 -17.82 -3.05
N SER A 489 -20.19 -16.82 -2.70
CA SER A 489 -20.50 -15.83 -1.66
C SER A 489 -21.70 -14.97 -2.09
N LEU A 490 -22.78 -14.96 -1.29
CA LEU A 490 -23.91 -14.05 -1.48
C LEU A 490 -23.72 -12.85 -0.55
N TYR A 491 -23.53 -11.66 -1.13
CA TYR A 491 -23.37 -10.41 -0.38
C TYR A 491 -24.66 -9.60 -0.41
N LEU A 492 -25.16 -9.23 0.77
CA LEU A 492 -26.30 -8.33 0.95
C LEU A 492 -25.90 -7.25 1.96
N GLY A 493 -25.74 -6.01 1.49
CA GLY A 493 -25.42 -4.86 2.35
C GLY A 493 -24.04 -4.90 3.01
N GLY A 494 -23.10 -5.70 2.50
CA GLY A 494 -21.71 -5.76 3.00
C GLY A 494 -21.47 -6.77 4.13
N THR A 495 -22.46 -7.59 4.50
CA THR A 495 -22.29 -8.66 5.49
C THR A 495 -22.34 -10.03 4.81
N GLU A 496 -21.38 -10.89 5.11
CA GLU A 496 -21.29 -12.27 4.61
C GLU A 496 -22.11 -13.20 5.53
N LEU A 497 -23.09 -13.91 4.98
CA LEU A 497 -23.93 -14.85 5.75
C LEU A 497 -23.38 -16.27 5.64
N TRP A 498 -22.93 -16.86 6.75
CA TRP A 498 -22.63 -18.29 6.86
C TRP A 498 -23.50 -18.96 7.93
N GLU A 499 -24.31 -19.93 7.52
CA GLU A 499 -24.63 -21.12 8.31
C GLU A 499 -24.93 -22.27 7.33
N LEU A 500 -24.22 -23.39 7.49
CA LEU A 500 -24.34 -24.60 6.67
C LEU A 500 -25.74 -25.21 6.83
N ALA A 501 -26.67 -24.86 5.93
CA ALA A 501 -27.94 -25.57 5.81
C ALA A 501 -27.74 -26.86 4.99
N ALA A 502 -27.32 -27.94 5.64
CA ALA A 502 -27.44 -29.27 5.05
C ALA A 502 -28.92 -29.68 5.10
N LEU A 503 -29.52 -29.95 3.94
CA LEU A 503 -30.90 -30.40 3.79
C LEU A 503 -30.92 -31.88 3.42
N LYS A 504 -31.70 -32.68 4.16
CA LYS A 504 -31.95 -34.09 3.87
C LYS A 504 -33.36 -34.24 3.31
N ILE A 505 -33.47 -34.78 2.10
CA ILE A 505 -34.76 -35.08 1.45
C ILE A 505 -34.93 -36.60 1.42
N GLN A 506 -35.98 -37.11 2.06
CA GLN A 506 -36.34 -38.53 2.01
C GLN A 506 -37.62 -38.74 1.20
N GLY A 507 -37.53 -39.58 0.17
CA GLY A 507 -38.66 -40.08 -0.62
C GLY A 507 -38.43 -41.55 -1.01
N GLN A 508 -39.50 -42.35 -1.08
CA GLN A 508 -39.39 -43.81 -1.25
C GLN A 508 -38.88 -44.29 -2.62
N SER A 509 -38.85 -43.43 -3.63
CA SER A 509 -38.27 -43.76 -4.93
C SER A 509 -37.25 -42.68 -5.28
N GLY A 510 -35.97 -43.03 -5.38
CA GLY A 510 -34.85 -42.11 -5.62
C GLY A 510 -34.88 -41.35 -6.96
N LYS A 511 -35.93 -40.54 -7.19
CA LYS A 511 -36.20 -39.74 -8.39
C LYS A 511 -36.63 -38.31 -8.04
N ALA A 512 -36.34 -37.80 -6.85
CA ALA A 512 -36.53 -36.39 -6.54
C ALA A 512 -35.34 -35.59 -7.09
N LYS A 513 -35.61 -34.56 -7.91
CA LYS A 513 -34.59 -33.68 -8.47
C LYS A 513 -34.94 -32.23 -8.13
N ILE A 514 -33.98 -31.48 -7.56
CA ILE A 514 -34.17 -30.05 -7.30
C ILE A 514 -34.03 -29.33 -8.64
N LEU A 515 -35.08 -28.61 -9.03
CA LEU A 515 -35.10 -27.84 -10.28
C LEU A 515 -34.62 -26.41 -10.06
N LYS A 516 -35.00 -25.80 -8.93
CA LYS A 516 -34.71 -24.40 -8.63
C LYS A 516 -34.82 -24.12 -7.12
N ILE A 517 -33.92 -23.29 -6.62
CA ILE A 517 -34.00 -22.68 -5.30
C ILE A 517 -34.17 -21.17 -5.53
N GLU A 518 -35.23 -20.59 -4.98
CA GLU A 518 -35.50 -19.15 -5.05
C GLU A 518 -35.58 -18.60 -3.62
N VAL A 519 -34.76 -17.59 -3.34
CA VAL A 519 -34.85 -16.82 -2.10
C VAL A 519 -35.71 -15.60 -2.41
N ILE A 520 -36.87 -15.52 -1.78
CA ILE A 520 -37.82 -14.42 -1.97
C ILE A 520 -37.75 -13.55 -0.71
N ASP A 521 -37.42 -12.29 -0.92
CA ASP A 521 -37.45 -11.25 0.10
C ASP A 521 -38.89 -10.77 0.23
N ASP A 522 -39.62 -11.35 1.19
CA ASP A 522 -41.05 -11.13 1.38
C ASP A 522 -41.28 -9.87 2.22
N ARG A 523 -40.91 -8.72 1.63
CA ARG A 523 -41.24 -7.40 2.15
C ARG A 523 -42.55 -6.94 1.52
N ASP A 524 -43.67 -7.44 2.04
CA ASP A 524 -44.99 -6.92 1.70
C ASP A 524 -45.15 -5.49 2.27
N ASP A 525 -45.64 -4.57 1.44
CA ASP A 525 -45.68 -3.11 1.66
C ASP A 525 -46.60 -2.64 2.81
N GLU A 526 -47.30 -3.54 3.52
CA GLU A 526 -48.31 -3.18 4.54
C GLU A 526 -47.92 -3.43 6.01
N PHE A 527 -46.80 -4.09 6.33
CA PHE A 527 -46.39 -4.30 7.73
C PHE A 527 -44.98 -3.77 8.05
N ARG A 528 -44.90 -2.50 8.44
CA ARG A 528 -43.73 -1.94 9.15
C ARG A 528 -43.61 -2.59 10.54
N SER A 529 -42.87 -3.68 10.66
CA SER A 529 -42.36 -4.17 11.95
C SER A 529 -40.92 -4.67 11.84
N GLN A 530 -40.11 -4.39 12.85
CA GLN A 530 -38.63 -4.38 12.88
C GLN A 530 -37.93 -5.75 12.86
N THR A 531 -38.35 -6.70 12.02
CA THR A 531 -37.66 -8.01 11.92
C THR A 531 -37.51 -8.44 10.46
N ASN A 532 -36.27 -8.59 10.00
CA ASN A 532 -35.94 -9.08 8.66
C ASN A 532 -36.21 -10.59 8.61
N TYR A 533 -37.21 -11.01 7.85
CA TYR A 533 -37.47 -12.41 7.54
C TYR A 533 -37.17 -12.68 6.06
N TYR A 534 -36.57 -13.82 5.75
CA TYR A 534 -36.33 -14.26 4.38
C TYR A 534 -37.04 -15.60 4.17
N THR A 535 -37.82 -15.72 3.09
CA THR A 535 -38.51 -16.97 2.74
C THR A 535 -37.72 -17.68 1.65
N VAL A 536 -37.29 -18.91 1.90
CA VAL A 536 -36.58 -19.73 0.90
C VAL A 536 -37.58 -20.74 0.32
N THR A 537 -37.88 -20.57 -0.97
CA THR A 537 -38.78 -21.47 -1.70
C THR A 537 -37.96 -22.50 -2.48
N ILE A 538 -38.23 -23.78 -2.26
CA ILE A 538 -37.51 -24.87 -2.94
C ILE A 538 -38.50 -25.63 -3.83
N ARG A 539 -38.28 -25.61 -5.15
CA ARG A 539 -39.08 -26.42 -6.09
C ARG A 539 -38.42 -27.77 -6.35
N VAL A 540 -39.15 -28.82 -6.02
CA VAL A 540 -38.74 -30.22 -6.18
C VAL A 540 -39.67 -30.92 -7.14
N ASP A 541 -39.12 -31.51 -8.20
CA ASP A 541 -39.89 -32.31 -9.16
C ASP A 541 -40.08 -33.74 -8.67
N GLY A 542 -41.28 -34.30 -8.86
CA GLY A 542 -41.65 -35.64 -8.39
C GLY A 542 -42.02 -35.77 -6.91
N ALA A 543 -42.27 -34.66 -6.21
CA ALA A 543 -42.70 -34.67 -4.81
C ALA A 543 -44.14 -35.22 -4.65
N ASN A 544 -44.32 -36.17 -3.73
CA ASN A 544 -45.61 -36.73 -3.33
C ASN A 544 -45.93 -36.38 -1.86
N GLN A 545 -47.15 -36.71 -1.39
CA GLN A 545 -47.63 -36.31 -0.05
C GLN A 545 -46.76 -36.81 1.12
N ASP A 546 -45.88 -37.80 0.88
CA ASP A 546 -44.98 -38.37 1.88
C ASP A 546 -43.52 -37.85 1.80
N THR A 547 -43.23 -36.87 0.93
CA THR A 547 -41.88 -36.29 0.82
C THR A 547 -41.57 -35.38 2.02
N ARG A 548 -40.50 -35.66 2.78
CA ARG A 548 -40.07 -34.85 3.94
C ARG A 548 -38.72 -34.18 3.70
N VAL A 549 -38.60 -32.94 4.17
CA VAL A 549 -37.39 -32.11 4.14
C VAL A 549 -36.98 -31.80 5.58
N GLU A 550 -35.78 -32.20 5.97
CA GLU A 550 -35.24 -32.00 7.33
C GLU A 550 -33.89 -31.26 7.27
N THR A 551 -33.66 -30.36 8.23
CA THR A 551 -32.39 -29.64 8.43
C THR A 551 -31.44 -30.43 9.33
N VAL A 552 -30.13 -30.40 9.05
CA VAL A 552 -29.11 -31.16 9.79
C VAL A 552 -28.32 -30.28 10.79
N SER A 553 -28.83 -29.11 11.18
CA SER A 553 -28.26 -28.30 12.28
C SER A 553 -29.33 -27.84 13.29
N GLU A 554 -28.91 -27.49 14.51
CA GLU A 554 -29.76 -27.09 15.66
C GLU A 554 -30.46 -25.71 15.49
N ALA A 555 -30.91 -25.37 14.28
CA ALA A 555 -31.81 -24.25 14.05
C ALA A 555 -33.28 -24.72 14.20
N VAL A 556 -34.04 -24.02 15.04
CA VAL A 556 -35.41 -24.37 15.47
C VAL A 556 -36.43 -24.36 14.31
N LEU A 557 -37.34 -25.34 14.37
CA LEU A 557 -38.41 -25.72 13.42
C LEU A 557 -39.30 -24.57 12.90
N GLY A 558 -39.37 -24.43 11.57
CA GLY A 558 -40.48 -23.80 10.84
C GLY A 558 -41.45 -24.85 10.30
N THR A 559 -42.75 -24.52 10.20
CA THR A 559 -43.80 -25.46 9.76
C THR A 559 -43.85 -25.60 8.25
N VAL A 560 -43.81 -26.84 7.76
CA VAL A 560 -44.06 -27.18 6.35
C VAL A 560 -45.55 -27.02 6.05
N ARG A 561 -45.91 -26.10 5.15
CA ARG A 561 -47.26 -26.06 4.57
C ARG A 561 -47.23 -26.70 3.19
N SER A 562 -47.72 -27.92 3.08
CA SER A 562 -47.94 -28.55 1.78
C SER A 562 -49.18 -27.93 1.13
N GLN A 563 -49.03 -27.22 0.02
CA GLN A 563 -50.15 -27.00 -0.90
C GLN A 563 -50.20 -28.15 -1.93
N PRO A 564 -51.38 -28.52 -2.44
CA PRO A 564 -51.54 -29.63 -3.37
C PRO A 564 -51.10 -29.22 -4.79
N SER A 565 -49.80 -28.98 -4.98
CA SER A 565 -49.13 -28.92 -6.28
C SER A 565 -47.61 -28.81 -6.08
N SER A 566 -46.90 -29.93 -6.01
CA SER A 566 -45.43 -30.08 -6.24
C SER A 566 -44.47 -28.98 -5.70
N GLN A 567 -44.84 -28.27 -4.64
CA GLN A 567 -44.11 -27.14 -4.08
C GLN A 567 -44.07 -27.28 -2.56
N VAL A 568 -42.87 -27.14 -2.00
CA VAL A 568 -42.63 -27.20 -0.55
C VAL A 568 -41.95 -25.90 -0.16
N ASP A 569 -42.66 -25.07 0.61
CA ASP A 569 -42.15 -23.81 1.13
C ASP A 569 -41.58 -24.04 2.54
N VAL A 570 -40.36 -23.55 2.80
CA VAL A 570 -39.70 -23.67 4.09
C VAL A 570 -39.30 -22.28 4.59
N THR A 571 -39.83 -21.89 5.75
CA THR A 571 -39.54 -20.59 6.37
C THR A 571 -38.50 -20.74 7.47
N PHE A 572 -37.42 -19.95 7.42
CA PHE A 572 -36.38 -19.92 8.45
C PHE A 572 -36.59 -18.71 9.38
N LEU A 573 -36.46 -18.93 10.70
CA LEU A 573 -36.52 -17.87 11.70
C LEU A 573 -35.10 -17.56 12.21
N PRO A 574 -34.62 -16.30 12.20
CA PRO A 574 -33.37 -15.95 12.85
C PRO A 574 -33.56 -15.95 14.37
N SER A 575 -32.71 -16.66 15.11
CA SER A 575 -32.66 -16.59 16.58
C SER A 575 -32.20 -15.20 17.04
N GLN A 576 -32.82 -14.69 18.11
CA GLN A 576 -32.53 -13.39 18.73
C GLN A 576 -31.07 -13.19 19.19
N PRO A 577 -30.62 -11.92 19.35
CA PRO A 577 -29.23 -11.55 19.60
C PRO A 577 -28.83 -11.79 21.07
N HIS A 578 -27.53 -11.97 21.33
CA HIS A 578 -26.89 -12.20 22.65
C HIS A 578 -26.85 -13.64 23.18
N ILE A 579 -25.91 -14.48 22.69
CA ILE A 579 -25.29 -15.52 23.53
C ILE A 579 -23.77 -15.62 23.23
N ALA A 580 -22.99 -15.36 24.28
CA ALA A 580 -21.62 -15.82 24.57
C ALA A 580 -20.43 -15.37 23.69
N ARG A 581 -19.81 -14.26 24.13
CA ARG A 581 -18.34 -14.19 24.32
C ARG A 581 -17.89 -15.41 25.13
N PHE A 582 -17.06 -16.30 24.59
CA PHE A 582 -16.12 -17.09 25.39
C PHE A 582 -14.85 -17.41 24.57
N ALA A 583 -13.73 -16.95 25.14
CA ALA A 583 -12.35 -17.44 24.99
C ALA A 583 -11.84 -17.81 23.58
N ALA A 584 -11.23 -16.81 22.93
CA ALA A 584 -10.05 -17.03 22.11
C ALA A 584 -8.86 -17.31 23.04
N GLN A 585 -8.51 -18.57 23.26
CA GLN A 585 -7.17 -19.07 23.63
C GLN A 585 -7.23 -20.60 23.75
N GLU A 586 -6.28 -21.26 23.10
CA GLU A 586 -6.10 -22.73 23.05
C GLU A 586 -7.22 -23.53 22.36
N LEU A 587 -7.04 -23.80 21.07
CA LEU A 587 -7.50 -25.02 20.39
C LEU A 587 -6.83 -25.09 19.00
N SER A 588 -5.50 -25.18 19.01
CA SER A 588 -4.77 -25.79 17.90
C SER A 588 -5.11 -27.29 17.89
N PHE A 589 -5.29 -27.87 16.69
CA PHE A 589 -5.59 -29.29 16.41
C PHE A 589 -7.05 -29.76 16.54
N TRP A 590 -7.91 -29.44 15.56
CA TRP A 590 -8.89 -30.42 15.04
C TRP A 590 -9.06 -30.23 13.53
N ARG A 591 -8.68 -31.25 12.74
CA ARG A 591 -9.06 -31.40 11.32
C ARG A 591 -10.47 -32.02 11.27
N PRO A 592 -11.32 -31.69 10.29
CA PRO A 592 -12.66 -32.27 10.23
C PRO A 592 -12.56 -33.80 10.04
N VAL A 593 -13.04 -34.55 11.03
CA VAL A 593 -13.20 -36.01 10.98
C VAL A 593 -14.59 -36.31 10.44
N LEU A 594 -14.66 -37.06 9.34
CA LEU A 594 -15.91 -37.55 8.77
C LEU A 594 -16.43 -38.70 9.66
N LEU A 595 -17.61 -38.55 10.28
CA LEU A 595 -18.28 -39.63 11.02
C LEU A 595 -19.41 -40.21 10.15
N LEU A 596 -19.25 -41.47 9.73
CA LEU A 596 -20.29 -42.22 9.00
C LEU A 596 -20.95 -43.21 9.95
N GLY A 597 -22.28 -43.07 10.10
CA GLY A 597 -23.10 -44.06 10.80
C GLY A 597 -23.88 -44.89 9.79
N VAL A 598 -23.68 -46.21 9.80
CA VAL A 598 -24.58 -47.17 9.14
C VAL A 598 -24.99 -48.19 10.21
N GLY A 599 -26.29 -48.29 10.47
CA GLY A 599 -26.90 -49.36 11.28
C GLY A 599 -26.11 -49.78 12.53
N GLY A 600 -26.16 -48.97 13.59
CA GLY A 600 -25.85 -49.43 14.95
C GLY A 600 -24.39 -49.42 15.42
N GLY A 601 -23.43 -48.81 14.71
CA GLY A 601 -22.07 -48.59 15.22
C GLY A 601 -21.29 -47.50 14.46
N LEU A 602 -20.39 -46.80 15.15
CA LEU A 602 -19.54 -45.71 14.62
C LEU A 602 -18.13 -46.23 14.31
N ILE A 603 -17.64 -46.02 13.09
CA ILE A 603 -16.23 -46.23 12.72
C ILE A 603 -15.68 -44.93 12.11
N ALA A 604 -14.52 -44.48 12.61
CA ALA A 604 -13.81 -43.31 12.10
C ALA A 604 -12.76 -43.72 11.04
N LEU A 605 -12.78 -43.06 9.89
CA LEU A 605 -11.79 -43.24 8.82
C LEU A 605 -11.12 -41.89 8.51
N GLY A 606 -9.79 -41.82 8.66
CA GLY A 606 -8.99 -40.66 8.27
C GLY A 606 -8.45 -40.79 6.84
N VAL A 607 -8.59 -39.73 6.03
CA VAL A 607 -8.05 -39.67 4.67
C VAL A 607 -6.75 -38.86 4.65
N TRP A 608 -5.70 -39.42 4.03
CA TRP A 608 -4.44 -38.74 3.71
C TRP A 608 -4.29 -38.70 2.19
N ALA A 609 -3.97 -37.54 1.62
CA ALA A 609 -3.71 -37.38 0.18
C ALA A 609 -2.21 -37.21 -0.08
N TYR A 610 -1.63 -38.10 -0.90
CA TYR A 610 -0.27 -38.04 -1.43
C TYR A 610 -0.33 -37.73 -2.93
N ARG A 611 0.53 -36.86 -3.47
CA ARG A 611 0.56 -36.49 -4.90
C ARG A 611 1.86 -36.97 -5.55
N GLU A 612 1.76 -37.95 -6.47
CA GLU A 612 2.86 -38.42 -7.33
C GLU A 612 3.29 -37.32 -8.33
N THR A 613 4.58 -37.01 -8.40
CA THR A 613 5.20 -36.29 -9.52
C THR A 613 5.75 -37.30 -10.54
N LYS A 614 5.30 -37.21 -11.80
CA LYS A 614 5.93 -37.88 -12.95
C LYS A 614 6.14 -36.92 -14.11
N GLN A 615 7.35 -36.36 -14.17
CA GLN A 615 8.13 -36.31 -15.42
C GLN A 615 9.42 -37.09 -15.14
N ARG A 616 9.56 -38.23 -15.83
CA ARG A 616 10.75 -39.10 -15.88
C ARG A 616 11.58 -38.71 -17.12
N PRO A 617 12.84 -39.15 -17.31
CA PRO A 617 13.55 -38.86 -18.55
C PRO A 617 12.76 -39.33 -19.77
#